data_AF-A0A838DB14-F1
#
_entry.id   AF-A0A838DB14-F1
#
_cell.length_a   1.000
_cell.length_b   1.000
_cell.length_c   1.000
_cell.angle_alpha   90.00
_cell.angle_beta   90.00
_cell.angle_gamma   90.00
#
_symmetry.space_group_name_H-M   'P 1'
#
loop_
_entity.id
_entity.type
_entity.pdbx_description
1 polymer ?
#
loop_
_entity_poly.entity_id
_entity_poly.type
_entity_poly.pdbx_seq_one_letter_code
_entity_poly.pdbx_strand_id
1 'polypeptide(L)'
;IDADIGQGDLAPPTCMGAAVMNFQEIDLWNVKTNCTNFIGGIQPSGYESKIISSIRQQLDISIKHNLSIINTDGYIKGNGFGYKIELLKKIQPDCIIYLGDANMDRNLMEFFSHLPRNLKINFMYGEKQTAVNNRSLMERYVKRMKTFTKFLTENNEIVMKIDLSRINYINYRNKFYSGIKCLKEYESSNAINEKILYIPDNGFLKNRFVGFGYKIDNGQICGFGLIDDFANGVLMVKVNVKEFDTIFLSDTKLDLI
;
A
#
# COMPACT_ATOMS: atom_id res chain seq x y z
N ILE A 1 -6.36 1.39 -11.57
CA ILE A 1 -5.63 0.83 -10.42
C ILE A 1 -4.40 1.68 -10.20
N ASP A 2 -4.20 2.19 -9.00
CA ASP A 2 -3.07 3.02 -8.63
C ASP A 2 -2.18 2.26 -7.62
N ALA A 3 -1.13 1.63 -8.16
CA ALA A 3 -0.21 0.77 -7.44
C ALA A 3 1.06 1.47 -6.93
N ASP A 4 1.15 2.80 -7.05
CA ASP A 4 2.18 3.56 -6.34
C ASP A 4 1.77 3.71 -4.86
N ILE A 5 2.18 2.74 -4.05
CA ILE A 5 1.93 2.72 -2.61
C ILE A 5 2.60 3.87 -1.84
N GLY A 6 3.48 4.62 -2.50
CA GLY A 6 4.22 5.72 -1.89
C GLY A 6 3.63 7.08 -2.19
N GLN A 7 3.02 7.29 -3.37
CA GLN A 7 2.56 8.61 -3.85
C GLN A 7 1.29 8.58 -4.72
N GLY A 8 0.57 7.46 -4.76
CA GLY A 8 -0.72 7.37 -5.42
C GLY A 8 -1.76 8.34 -4.86
N ASP A 9 -2.79 8.61 -5.65
CA ASP A 9 -3.85 9.58 -5.36
C ASP A 9 -5.18 8.90 -5.00
N LEU A 10 -5.34 7.62 -5.38
CA LEU A 10 -6.56 6.82 -5.11
C LEU A 10 -6.56 6.13 -3.74
N ALA A 11 -5.50 6.21 -2.95
CA ALA A 11 -5.49 5.62 -1.61
C ALA A 11 -4.46 6.36 -0.72
N PRO A 12 -4.56 6.23 0.61
CA PRO A 12 -3.49 6.67 1.49
C PRO A 12 -2.16 6.02 1.09
N PRO A 13 -1.01 6.67 1.32
CA PRO A 13 0.26 5.97 1.25
C PRO A 13 0.24 4.73 2.14
N THR A 14 1.02 3.71 1.78
CA THR A 14 0.96 2.32 2.30
C THR A 14 -0.18 1.45 1.76
N CYS A 15 -1.08 2.02 0.96
CA CYS A 15 -2.19 1.29 0.35
C CYS A 15 -2.14 1.42 -1.18
N MET A 16 -2.84 0.51 -1.85
CA MET A 16 -3.12 0.56 -3.28
C MET A 16 -4.61 0.83 -3.47
N GLY A 17 -4.95 1.80 -4.30
CA GLY A 17 -6.33 2.17 -4.61
C GLY A 17 -6.78 1.71 -5.99
N ALA A 18 -8.05 1.40 -6.15
CA ALA A 18 -8.67 1.17 -7.44
C ALA A 18 -10.00 1.91 -7.54
N ALA A 19 -10.26 2.47 -8.71
CA ALA A 19 -11.51 3.16 -9.03
C ALA A 19 -11.99 2.74 -10.42
N VAL A 20 -13.31 2.69 -10.57
CA VAL A 20 -14.03 2.49 -11.83
C VAL A 20 -14.53 3.86 -12.26
N MET A 21 -14.02 4.35 -13.37
CA MET A 21 -14.38 5.68 -13.89
C MET A 21 -15.39 5.53 -15.02
N ASN A 22 -16.59 6.09 -14.81
CA ASN A 22 -17.64 6.24 -15.82
C ASN A 22 -17.84 7.71 -16.24
N PHE A 23 -16.92 8.58 -15.85
CA PHE A 23 -16.85 9.99 -16.21
C PHE A 23 -15.40 10.37 -16.51
N GLN A 24 -15.22 11.49 -17.22
CA GLN A 24 -13.90 12.05 -17.47
C GLN A 24 -13.45 12.87 -16.25
N GLU A 25 -12.24 12.63 -15.77
CA GLU A 25 -11.60 13.39 -14.70
C GLU A 25 -10.13 13.62 -15.08
N ILE A 26 -9.63 14.81 -14.78
CA ILE A 26 -8.24 15.21 -15.08
C ILE A 26 -7.33 15.02 -13.86
N ASP A 27 -7.92 14.99 -12.66
CA ASP A 27 -7.19 14.82 -11.41
C ASP A 27 -7.76 13.65 -10.60
N LEU A 28 -6.95 12.59 -10.46
CA LEU A 28 -7.30 11.42 -9.65
C LEU A 28 -7.54 11.77 -8.18
N TRP A 29 -7.08 12.94 -7.71
CA TRP A 29 -7.39 13.44 -6.38
C TRP A 29 -8.90 13.59 -6.14
N ASN A 30 -9.70 13.87 -7.17
CA ASN A 30 -11.15 14.04 -7.02
C ASN A 30 -11.94 12.73 -7.19
N VAL A 31 -11.25 11.64 -7.56
CA VAL A 31 -11.89 10.35 -7.83
C VAL A 31 -12.14 9.59 -6.54
N LYS A 32 -13.39 9.12 -6.37
CA LYS A 32 -13.74 8.22 -5.26
C LYS A 32 -13.18 6.82 -5.52
N THR A 33 -12.42 6.32 -4.56
CA THR A 33 -11.88 4.96 -4.57
C THR A 33 -12.99 3.94 -4.35
N ASN A 34 -13.03 2.89 -5.18
CA ASN A 34 -13.97 1.78 -5.02
C ASN A 34 -13.40 0.67 -4.13
N CYS A 35 -12.10 0.40 -4.23
CA CYS A 35 -11.44 -0.68 -3.51
C CYS A 35 -10.05 -0.24 -3.06
N THR A 36 -9.67 -0.64 -1.84
CA THR A 36 -8.34 -0.36 -1.30
C THR A 36 -7.72 -1.63 -0.74
N ASN A 37 -6.50 -1.93 -1.17
CA ASN A 37 -5.68 -2.97 -0.57
C ASN A 37 -4.61 -2.37 0.33
N PHE A 38 -4.48 -2.89 1.54
CA PHE A 38 -3.43 -2.49 2.46
C PHE A 38 -2.13 -3.24 2.14
N ILE A 39 -1.06 -2.50 1.84
CA ILE A 39 0.26 -3.08 1.57
C ILE A 39 1.12 -3.04 2.84
N GLY A 40 1.23 -1.87 3.46
CA GLY A 40 1.89 -1.66 4.75
C GLY A 40 3.19 -0.85 4.68
N GLY A 41 3.79 -0.67 3.51
CA GLY A 41 4.99 0.14 3.32
C GLY A 41 4.80 1.24 2.28
N ILE A 42 5.63 2.29 2.31
CA ILE A 42 5.65 3.38 1.32
C ILE A 42 6.65 3.14 0.17
N GLN A 43 7.34 2.00 0.19
CA GLN A 43 8.27 1.56 -0.84
C GLN A 43 7.94 0.10 -1.21
N PRO A 44 8.05 -0.27 -2.50
CA PRO A 44 7.78 -1.65 -2.91
C PRO A 44 8.73 -2.70 -2.30
N SER A 45 9.94 -2.30 -1.92
CA SER A 45 10.96 -3.19 -1.34
C SER A 45 10.42 -3.96 -0.12
N GLY A 46 10.44 -5.29 -0.18
CA GLY A 46 9.91 -6.19 0.85
C GLY A 46 8.39 -6.45 0.76
N TYR A 47 7.70 -5.79 -0.18
CA TYR A 47 6.25 -5.90 -0.42
C TYR A 47 5.90 -6.26 -1.86
N GLU A 48 6.90 -6.57 -2.70
CA GLU A 48 6.77 -6.78 -4.14
C GLU A 48 5.70 -7.82 -4.49
N SER A 49 5.77 -8.99 -3.85
CA SER A 49 4.81 -10.07 -4.07
C SER A 49 3.40 -9.69 -3.65
N LYS A 50 3.26 -8.92 -2.56
CA LYS A 50 1.96 -8.46 -2.05
C LYS A 50 1.34 -7.42 -2.97
N ILE A 51 2.15 -6.52 -3.54
CA ILE A 51 1.68 -5.56 -4.54
C ILE A 51 1.16 -6.31 -5.77
N ILE A 52 1.93 -7.26 -6.30
CA ILE A 52 1.53 -8.04 -7.48
C ILE A 52 0.22 -8.80 -7.21
N SER A 53 0.11 -9.47 -6.07
CA SER A 53 -1.12 -10.21 -5.74
C SER A 53 -2.32 -9.29 -5.55
N SER A 54 -2.11 -8.09 -4.98
CA SER A 54 -3.18 -7.10 -4.80
C SER A 54 -3.64 -6.55 -6.15
N ILE A 55 -2.73 -6.24 -7.07
CA ILE A 55 -3.09 -5.83 -8.44
C ILE A 55 -3.91 -6.93 -9.11
N ARG A 56 -3.50 -8.20 -8.98
CA ARG A 56 -4.23 -9.33 -9.56
C ARG A 56 -5.65 -9.44 -8.98
N GLN A 57 -5.79 -9.33 -7.66
CA GLN A 57 -7.10 -9.31 -7.00
C GLN A 57 -8.00 -8.18 -7.54
N GLN A 58 -7.45 -6.98 -7.71
CA GLN A 58 -8.21 -5.86 -8.27
C GLN A 58 -8.58 -6.07 -9.74
N LEU A 59 -7.70 -6.68 -10.53
CA LEU A 59 -8.01 -7.04 -11.91
C LEU A 59 -9.12 -8.07 -12.01
N ASP A 60 -9.14 -9.07 -11.11
CA ASP A 60 -10.18 -10.10 -11.10
C ASP A 60 -11.56 -9.50 -10.78
N ILE A 61 -11.60 -8.46 -9.94
CA ILE A 61 -12.82 -7.67 -9.68
C ILE A 61 -13.17 -6.81 -10.91
N SER A 62 -12.18 -6.31 -11.64
CA SER A 62 -12.34 -5.41 -12.79
C SER A 62 -12.61 -6.10 -14.13
N ILE A 63 -12.67 -7.45 -14.19
CA ILE A 63 -12.95 -8.23 -15.42
C ILE A 63 -14.24 -7.77 -16.14
N LYS A 64 -15.15 -7.10 -15.43
CA LYS A 64 -16.38 -6.53 -15.98
C LYS A 64 -16.17 -5.27 -16.82
N HIS A 65 -14.94 -4.75 -16.95
CA HIS A 65 -14.65 -3.48 -17.63
C HIS A 65 -13.83 -3.69 -18.89
N ASN A 66 -14.04 -2.81 -19.89
CA ASN A 66 -13.39 -2.91 -21.20
C ASN A 66 -11.90 -2.53 -21.20
N LEU A 67 -11.45 -1.76 -20.21
CA LEU A 67 -10.08 -1.25 -20.11
C LEU A 67 -9.67 -1.13 -18.64
N SER A 68 -8.47 -1.62 -18.32
CA SER A 68 -7.85 -1.43 -17.01
C SER A 68 -6.52 -0.72 -17.17
N ILE A 69 -6.36 0.41 -16.49
CA ILE A 69 -5.09 1.17 -16.45
C ILE A 69 -4.45 0.95 -15.08
N ILE A 70 -3.18 0.57 -15.08
CA ILE A 70 -2.39 0.35 -13.87
C ILE A 70 -1.29 1.41 -13.81
N ASN A 71 -1.42 2.38 -12.91
CA ASN A 71 -0.32 3.26 -12.54
C ASN A 71 0.63 2.50 -11.61
N THR A 72 1.94 2.59 -11.86
CA THR A 72 2.94 1.87 -11.04
C THR A 72 3.96 2.83 -10.47
N ASP A 73 4.62 2.39 -9.41
CA ASP A 73 5.74 3.10 -8.79
C ASP A 73 6.97 3.21 -9.74
N GLY A 74 7.87 4.15 -9.44
CA GLY A 74 9.15 4.32 -10.14
C GLY A 74 10.29 3.39 -9.69
N TYR A 75 10.00 2.23 -9.07
CA TYR A 75 11.02 1.32 -8.54
C TYR A 75 11.62 0.44 -9.66
N ILE A 76 12.61 0.99 -10.35
CA ILE A 76 13.29 0.37 -11.49
C ILE A 76 14.81 0.26 -11.29
N LYS A 77 15.30 0.25 -10.05
CA LYS A 77 16.73 0.14 -9.73
C LYS A 77 16.98 -1.06 -8.82
N GLY A 78 18.12 -1.73 -8.99
CA GLY A 78 18.48 -2.91 -8.19
C GLY A 78 17.39 -3.98 -8.26
N ASN A 79 16.88 -4.42 -7.11
CA ASN A 79 15.79 -5.43 -7.03
C ASN A 79 14.49 -4.99 -7.74
N GLY A 80 14.32 -3.68 -8.01
CA GLY A 80 13.16 -3.15 -8.74
C GLY A 80 12.99 -3.75 -10.14
N PHE A 81 14.08 -4.10 -10.83
CA PHE A 81 13.99 -4.76 -12.14
C PHE A 81 13.30 -6.12 -12.05
N GLY A 82 13.77 -6.97 -11.14
CA GLY A 82 13.19 -8.30 -10.91
C GLY A 82 11.71 -8.19 -10.54
N TYR A 83 11.37 -7.24 -9.67
CA TYR A 83 9.98 -6.93 -9.33
C TYR A 83 9.12 -6.58 -10.54
N LYS A 84 9.55 -5.66 -11.41
CA LYS A 84 8.77 -5.27 -12.60
C LYS A 84 8.64 -6.42 -13.60
N ILE A 85 9.67 -7.26 -13.76
CA ILE A 85 9.59 -8.45 -14.61
C ILE A 85 8.57 -9.45 -14.05
N GLU A 86 8.59 -9.73 -12.75
CA GLU A 86 7.61 -10.61 -12.11
C GLU A 86 6.19 -10.03 -12.19
N LEU A 87 6.03 -8.72 -12.03
CA LEU A 87 4.78 -8.01 -12.25
C LEU A 87 4.25 -8.28 -13.67
N LEU A 88 5.08 -8.11 -14.71
CA LEU A 88 4.67 -8.38 -16.09
C LEU A 88 4.30 -9.85 -16.31
N LYS A 89 5.08 -10.80 -15.77
CA LYS A 89 4.79 -12.24 -15.92
C LYS A 89 3.46 -12.63 -15.28
N LYS A 90 3.12 -12.03 -14.13
CA LYS A 90 1.91 -12.38 -13.35
C LYS A 90 0.66 -11.64 -13.84
N ILE A 91 0.82 -10.39 -14.26
CA ILE A 91 -0.29 -9.55 -14.71
C ILE A 91 -0.57 -9.75 -16.20
N GLN A 92 0.45 -10.03 -17.01
CA GLN A 92 0.34 -10.23 -18.46
C GLN A 92 -0.46 -9.11 -19.16
N PRO A 93 -0.06 -7.84 -19.03
CA PRO A 93 -0.79 -6.73 -19.63
C PRO A 93 -0.70 -6.78 -21.17
N ASP A 94 -1.76 -6.34 -21.85
CA ASP A 94 -1.79 -6.25 -23.32
C ASP A 94 -0.84 -5.17 -23.85
N CYS A 95 -0.58 -4.14 -23.06
CA CYS A 95 0.26 -3.00 -23.39
C CYS A 95 1.03 -2.48 -22.18
N ILE A 96 2.27 -2.06 -22.41
CA ILE A 96 3.09 -1.30 -21.46
C ILE A 96 3.34 0.08 -22.04
N ILE A 97 3.08 1.11 -21.25
CA ILE A 97 3.40 2.50 -21.57
C ILE A 97 4.54 2.93 -20.66
N TYR A 98 5.70 3.23 -21.24
CA TYR A 98 6.81 3.83 -20.53
C TYR A 98 6.79 5.35 -20.67
N LEU A 99 6.91 6.05 -19.55
CA LEU A 99 6.97 7.51 -19.49
C LEU A 99 8.37 7.94 -19.07
N GLY A 100 9.15 8.47 -20.01
CA GLY A 100 10.54 8.83 -19.76
C GLY A 100 11.30 9.19 -21.04
N ASP A 101 12.59 9.49 -20.90
CA ASP A 101 13.48 9.60 -22.06
C ASP A 101 13.99 8.20 -22.42
N ALA A 102 13.31 7.54 -23.36
CA ALA A 102 13.65 6.18 -23.77
C ALA A 102 15.04 6.06 -24.40
N ASN A 103 15.56 7.15 -24.98
CA ASN A 103 16.87 7.15 -25.65
C ASN A 103 18.02 7.28 -24.65
N MET A 104 17.78 7.86 -23.48
CA MET A 104 18.81 8.10 -22.46
C MET A 104 18.68 7.25 -21.19
N ASP A 105 17.53 6.58 -20.97
CA ASP A 105 17.34 5.79 -19.75
C ASP A 105 18.00 4.40 -19.84
N ARG A 106 19.20 4.29 -19.26
CA ARG A 106 19.91 3.01 -19.12
C ARG A 106 19.11 1.95 -18.37
N ASN A 107 18.28 2.34 -17.40
CA ASN A 107 17.47 1.39 -16.64
C ASN A 107 16.42 0.76 -17.56
N LEU A 108 15.87 1.53 -18.50
CA LEU A 108 14.92 1.00 -19.48
C LEU A 108 15.60 -0.02 -20.40
N MET A 109 16.80 0.30 -20.91
CA MET A 109 17.58 -0.63 -21.73
C MET A 109 17.90 -1.93 -21.00
N GLU A 110 18.32 -1.83 -19.74
CA GLU A 110 18.57 -2.97 -18.86
C GLU A 110 17.29 -3.79 -18.64
N PHE A 111 16.16 -3.14 -18.33
CA PHE A 111 14.86 -3.78 -18.17
C PHE A 111 14.47 -4.61 -19.39
N PHE A 112 14.58 -4.04 -20.60
CA PHE A 112 14.30 -4.76 -21.85
C PHE A 112 15.22 -5.96 -22.07
N SER A 113 16.50 -5.84 -21.72
CA SER A 113 17.46 -6.94 -21.86
C SER A 113 17.11 -8.18 -21.02
N HIS A 114 16.35 -7.97 -19.94
CA HIS A 114 15.92 -9.03 -19.02
C HIS A 114 14.49 -9.52 -19.28
N LEU A 115 13.77 -8.94 -20.24
CA LEU A 115 12.43 -9.42 -20.59
C LEU A 115 12.50 -10.80 -21.24
N PRO A 116 11.57 -11.71 -20.88
CA PRO A 116 11.46 -13.00 -21.57
C PRO A 116 11.23 -12.81 -23.07
N ARG A 117 12.02 -13.46 -23.93
CA ARG A 117 11.93 -13.32 -25.40
C ARG A 117 10.58 -13.76 -25.99
N ASN A 118 9.83 -14.59 -25.26
CA ASN A 118 8.52 -15.10 -25.64
C ASN A 118 7.36 -14.17 -25.20
N LEU A 119 7.67 -13.10 -24.48
CA LEU A 119 6.66 -12.15 -24.00
C LEU A 119 6.22 -11.25 -25.16
N LYS A 120 5.04 -11.55 -25.73
CA LYS A 120 4.42 -10.70 -26.76
C LYS A 120 3.60 -9.61 -26.06
N ILE A 121 4.20 -8.44 -25.82
CA ILE A 121 3.52 -7.28 -25.25
C ILE A 121 3.72 -6.08 -26.16
N ASN A 122 2.65 -5.31 -26.36
CA ASN A 122 2.75 -4.04 -27.06
C ASN A 122 3.47 -3.02 -26.16
N PHE A 123 4.58 -2.49 -26.65
CA PHE A 123 5.31 -1.47 -25.90
C PHE A 123 5.14 -0.11 -26.55
N MET A 124 4.72 0.87 -25.76
CA MET A 124 4.54 2.26 -26.18
C MET A 124 5.42 3.16 -25.32
N TYR A 125 5.85 4.26 -25.93
CA TYR A 125 6.70 5.25 -25.29
C TYR A 125 5.97 6.59 -25.29
N GLY A 126 5.98 7.24 -24.13
CA GLY A 126 5.56 8.63 -23.96
C GLY A 126 6.73 9.45 -23.44
N GLU A 127 6.93 10.64 -24.01
CA GLU A 127 7.94 11.56 -23.51
C GLU A 127 7.58 12.03 -22.10
N LYS A 128 8.61 12.19 -21.25
CA LYS A 128 8.44 12.86 -19.97
C LYS A 128 8.04 14.31 -20.23
N GLN A 129 6.93 14.76 -19.64
CA GLN A 129 6.59 16.18 -19.67
C GLN A 129 7.72 17.02 -19.04
N THR A 130 8.19 18.04 -19.76
CA THR A 130 9.29 18.93 -19.34
C THR A 130 9.00 19.66 -18.04
N ALA A 131 7.73 19.87 -17.70
CA ALA A 131 7.27 20.48 -16.45
C ALA A 131 7.37 19.56 -15.21
N VAL A 132 7.65 18.26 -15.39
CA VAL A 132 7.75 17.31 -14.28
C VAL A 132 9.16 17.37 -13.69
N ASN A 133 9.36 18.33 -12.78
CA ASN A 133 10.57 18.41 -11.96
C ASN A 133 10.71 17.15 -11.09
N ASN A 134 11.97 16.71 -10.90
CA ASN A 134 12.26 15.63 -9.97
C ASN A 134 11.94 16.09 -8.55
N ARG A 135 10.82 15.62 -7.98
CA ARG A 135 10.46 15.92 -6.60
C ARG A 135 11.55 15.43 -5.64
N SER A 136 12.04 16.36 -4.82
CA SER A 136 12.91 16.12 -3.67
C SER A 136 12.24 15.19 -2.66
N LEU A 137 13.04 14.60 -1.76
CA LEU A 137 12.51 13.75 -0.67
C LEU A 137 11.49 14.50 0.21
N MET A 138 11.71 15.79 0.44
CA MET A 138 10.83 16.64 1.24
C MET A 138 9.49 16.88 0.53
N GLU A 139 9.48 17.21 -0.76
CA GLU A 139 8.24 17.37 -1.52
C GLU A 139 7.42 16.07 -1.55
N ARG A 140 8.10 14.92 -1.67
CA ARG A 140 7.46 13.60 -1.59
C ARG A 140 6.85 13.35 -0.21
N TYR A 141 7.55 13.71 0.86
CA TYR A 141 7.02 13.64 2.22
C TYR A 141 5.80 14.53 2.40
N VAL A 142 5.86 15.80 1.98
CA VAL A 142 4.73 16.74 2.05
C VAL A 142 3.51 16.21 1.27
N LYS A 143 3.71 15.67 0.06
CA LYS A 143 2.60 15.05 -0.70
C LYS A 143 1.97 13.89 0.07
N ARG A 144 2.79 13.01 0.66
CA ARG A 144 2.29 11.88 1.47
C ARG A 144 1.47 12.35 2.66
N MET A 145 1.97 13.34 3.40
CA MET A 145 1.24 13.88 4.55
C MET A 145 -0.10 14.47 4.14
N LYS A 146 -0.14 15.26 3.06
CA LYS A 146 -1.42 15.76 2.49
C LYS A 146 -2.37 14.62 2.12
N THR A 147 -1.84 13.53 1.55
CA THR A 147 -2.65 12.37 1.15
C THR A 147 -3.16 11.60 2.36
N PHE A 148 -2.33 11.40 3.39
CA PHE A 148 -2.79 10.83 4.66
C PHE A 148 -3.90 11.67 5.29
N THR A 149 -3.69 12.99 5.40
CA THR A 149 -4.69 13.92 5.94
C THR A 149 -6.00 13.81 5.17
N LYS A 150 -5.96 13.85 3.84
CA LYS A 150 -7.14 13.69 2.98
C LYS A 150 -7.99 12.49 3.41
N PHE A 151 -7.42 11.30 3.43
CA PHE A 151 -8.19 10.08 3.67
C PHE A 151 -8.58 9.86 5.13
N LEU A 152 -7.79 10.37 6.07
CA LEU A 152 -8.10 10.33 7.50
C LEU A 152 -9.26 11.30 7.82
N THR A 153 -9.19 12.55 7.36
CA THR A 153 -10.16 13.59 7.75
C THR A 153 -11.40 13.69 6.88
N GLU A 154 -11.40 13.18 5.65
CA GLU A 154 -12.58 13.24 4.76
C GLU A 154 -13.77 12.41 5.27
N ASN A 155 -13.53 11.47 6.19
CA ASN A 155 -14.57 10.59 6.72
C ASN A 155 -14.75 10.88 8.20
N ASN A 156 -16.00 11.02 8.66
CA ASN A 156 -16.39 11.29 10.06
C ASN A 156 -15.62 10.42 11.08
N GLU A 157 -14.43 10.87 11.49
CA GLU A 157 -13.55 10.11 12.37
C GLU A 157 -14.25 9.92 13.71
N ILE A 158 -14.21 8.68 14.20
CA ILE A 158 -14.62 8.36 15.56
C ILE A 158 -13.40 7.90 16.33
N VAL A 159 -13.32 8.33 17.59
CA VAL A 159 -12.34 7.78 18.54
C VAL A 159 -12.91 6.47 19.06
N MET A 160 -12.24 5.36 18.77
CA MET A 160 -12.61 4.02 19.25
C MET A 160 -11.60 3.50 20.26
N LYS A 161 -12.14 2.84 21.29
CA LYS A 161 -11.41 1.99 22.22
C LYS A 161 -11.52 0.55 21.74
N ILE A 162 -10.44 -0.01 21.23
CA ILE A 162 -10.43 -1.38 20.69
C ILE A 162 -9.67 -2.27 21.67
N ASP A 163 -10.40 -3.17 22.33
CA ASP A 163 -9.80 -4.25 23.09
C ASP A 163 -9.28 -5.32 22.12
N LEU A 164 -7.96 -5.54 22.12
CA LEU A 164 -7.33 -6.49 21.21
C LEU A 164 -7.79 -7.94 21.41
N SER A 165 -8.39 -8.28 22.56
CA SER A 165 -8.99 -9.61 22.76
C SER A 165 -10.20 -9.86 21.86
N ARG A 166 -10.79 -8.80 21.30
CA ARG A 166 -11.95 -8.86 20.38
C ARG A 166 -11.54 -8.85 18.91
N ILE A 167 -10.24 -8.72 18.63
CA ILE A 167 -9.70 -8.70 17.27
C ILE A 167 -9.16 -10.09 16.96
N ASN A 168 -9.62 -10.66 15.85
CA ASN A 168 -9.23 -12.01 15.45
C ASN A 168 -7.78 -12.03 14.96
N TYR A 169 -7.39 -11.00 14.20
CA TYR A 169 -6.08 -10.96 13.56
C TYR A 169 -5.45 -9.57 13.50
N ILE A 170 -4.13 -9.56 13.51
CA ILE A 170 -3.32 -8.40 13.19
C ILE A 170 -2.38 -8.77 12.05
N ASN A 171 -2.41 -8.01 10.96
CA ASN A 171 -1.47 -8.14 9.86
C ASN A 171 -0.32 -7.15 10.05
N TYR A 172 0.93 -7.62 10.02
CA TYR A 172 2.11 -6.77 9.98
C TYR A 172 3.17 -7.40 9.09
N ARG A 173 3.75 -6.61 8.17
CA ARG A 173 4.77 -7.07 7.21
C ARG A 173 4.38 -8.38 6.50
N ASN A 174 3.14 -8.41 6.00
CA ASN A 174 2.57 -9.55 5.26
C ASN A 174 2.42 -10.85 6.08
N LYS A 175 2.42 -10.78 7.41
CA LYS A 175 2.14 -11.90 8.32
C LYS A 175 0.93 -11.61 9.17
N PHE A 176 0.09 -12.62 9.38
CA PHE A 176 -1.06 -12.55 10.27
C PHE A 176 -0.73 -13.17 11.63
N TYR A 177 -1.07 -12.44 12.67
CA TYR A 177 -0.92 -12.81 14.06
C TYR A 177 -2.30 -12.86 14.70
N SER A 178 -2.53 -13.79 15.62
CA SER A 178 -3.80 -13.90 16.37
C SER A 178 -3.73 -13.22 17.75
N GLY A 179 -2.71 -12.40 17.98
CA GLY A 179 -2.55 -11.65 19.23
C GLY A 179 -1.28 -10.78 19.22
N ILE A 180 -1.21 -9.83 20.15
CA ILE A 180 -0.04 -8.98 20.43
C ILE A 180 0.44 -9.18 21.87
N LYS A 181 1.74 -9.10 22.08
CA LYS A 181 2.36 -8.91 23.40
C LYS A 181 3.42 -7.81 23.36
N CYS A 182 3.47 -6.97 24.38
CA CYS A 182 4.63 -6.10 24.61
C CYS A 182 5.73 -6.88 25.28
N LEU A 183 6.94 -6.80 24.72
CA LEU A 183 8.14 -7.29 25.39
C LEU A 183 8.44 -6.39 26.58
N LYS A 184 8.62 -6.99 27.75
CA LYS A 184 9.30 -6.32 28.87
C LYS A 184 10.80 -6.55 28.70
N GLU A 185 11.63 -5.59 29.07
CA GLU A 185 13.10 -5.59 28.89
C GLU A 185 13.82 -6.88 29.37
N TYR A 186 13.16 -7.69 30.22
CA TYR A 186 13.70 -8.93 30.80
C TYR A 186 13.14 -10.24 30.22
N GLU A 187 12.25 -10.22 29.22
CA GLU A 187 11.72 -11.46 28.64
C GLU A 187 12.71 -12.07 27.62
N SER A 188 13.47 -13.07 28.08
CA SER A 188 14.33 -13.92 27.25
C SER A 188 13.52 -14.68 26.19
N SER A 189 13.98 -14.59 24.94
CA SER A 189 13.31 -14.98 23.69
C SER A 189 13.22 -16.49 23.41
N ASN A 190 12.98 -17.32 24.43
CA ASN A 190 13.03 -18.77 24.27
C ASN A 190 11.71 -19.45 23.89
N ALA A 191 10.63 -18.68 23.70
CA ALA A 191 9.35 -19.20 23.19
C ALA A 191 8.64 -18.15 22.31
N ILE A 192 9.23 -17.81 21.16
CA ILE A 192 8.56 -16.97 20.16
C ILE A 192 7.47 -17.81 19.49
N ASN A 193 6.21 -17.58 19.86
CA ASN A 193 5.07 -18.15 19.16
C ASN A 193 4.87 -17.39 17.85
N GLU A 194 4.96 -18.06 16.70
CA GLU A 194 4.76 -17.45 15.38
C GLU A 194 3.37 -16.79 15.20
N LYS A 195 2.39 -17.18 16.04
CA LYS A 195 1.04 -16.59 16.04
C LYS A 195 0.94 -15.28 16.84
N ILE A 196 1.93 -14.94 17.67
CA ILE A 196 1.90 -13.74 18.51
C ILE A 196 2.86 -12.70 17.92
N LEU A 197 2.36 -11.48 17.72
CA LEU A 197 3.20 -10.34 17.37
C LEU A 197 3.79 -9.74 18.66
N TYR A 198 5.11 -9.83 18.79
CA TYR A 198 5.84 -9.19 19.87
C TYR A 198 6.27 -7.79 19.46
N ILE A 199 5.84 -6.77 20.22
CA ILE A 199 6.23 -5.37 20.00
C ILE A 199 7.22 -4.91 21.08
N PRO A 200 8.22 -4.08 20.73
CA PRO A 200 9.33 -3.75 21.62
C PRO A 200 8.92 -2.87 22.80
N ASP A 201 7.94 -1.98 22.61
CA ASP A 201 7.39 -1.10 23.65
C ASP A 201 6.01 -0.58 23.22
N ASN A 202 5.32 0.14 24.12
CA ASN A 202 4.01 0.74 23.84
C ASN A 202 4.09 1.87 22.79
N GLY A 203 5.23 2.55 22.68
CA GLY A 203 5.49 3.59 21.68
C GLY A 203 5.59 3.06 20.25
N PHE A 204 5.80 1.75 20.04
CA PHE A 204 5.80 1.13 18.72
C PHE A 204 4.52 1.38 17.93
N LEU A 205 3.37 1.37 18.62
CA LEU A 205 2.05 1.53 18.01
C LEU A 205 1.61 2.99 17.88
N LYS A 206 2.12 3.87 18.75
CA LYS A 206 1.76 5.29 18.76
C LYS A 206 2.04 5.98 17.41
N ASN A 207 1.07 6.78 16.99
CA ASN A 207 1.00 7.52 15.72
C ASN A 207 1.18 6.65 14.47
N ARG A 208 0.91 5.35 14.54
CA ARG A 208 1.05 4.46 13.40
C ARG A 208 -0.22 4.47 12.56
N PHE A 209 -0.05 4.60 11.26
CA PHE A 209 -1.15 4.45 10.31
C PHE A 209 -1.58 2.98 10.24
N VAL A 210 -2.89 2.75 10.23
CA VAL A 210 -3.47 1.40 10.21
C VAL A 210 -4.63 1.28 9.23
N GLY A 211 -4.81 0.08 8.69
CA GLY A 211 -5.98 -0.33 7.95
C GLY A 211 -6.88 -1.23 8.78
N PHE A 212 -8.17 -1.27 8.45
CA PHE A 212 -9.18 -2.11 9.09
C PHE A 212 -9.96 -2.89 8.03
N GLY A 213 -10.18 -4.18 8.27
CA GLY A 213 -10.92 -5.03 7.36
C GLY A 213 -11.14 -6.42 7.91
N TYR A 214 -11.32 -7.37 7.01
CA TYR A 214 -11.50 -8.78 7.36
C TYR A 214 -10.39 -9.63 6.77
N LYS A 215 -9.91 -10.62 7.52
CA LYS A 215 -8.84 -11.52 7.03
C LYS A 215 -9.23 -12.23 5.73
N ILE A 216 -10.51 -12.58 5.61
CA ILE A 216 -11.05 -13.30 4.44
C ILE A 216 -10.90 -12.52 3.13
N ASP A 217 -10.86 -11.18 3.21
CA ASP A 217 -10.75 -10.30 2.04
C ASP A 217 -9.29 -10.11 1.57
N ASN A 218 -8.36 -10.88 2.16
CA ASN A 218 -6.96 -10.99 1.74
C ASN A 218 -6.25 -9.63 1.55
N GLY A 219 -6.43 -8.73 2.52
CA GLY A 219 -5.77 -7.42 2.53
C GLY A 219 -6.55 -6.30 1.86
N GLN A 220 -7.72 -6.56 1.27
CA GLN A 220 -8.68 -5.50 1.03
C GLN A 220 -9.21 -4.98 2.37
N ILE A 221 -9.31 -3.66 2.49
CA ILE A 221 -9.70 -2.98 3.73
C ILE A 221 -10.91 -2.09 3.49
N CYS A 222 -11.73 -1.94 4.53
CA CYS A 222 -12.95 -1.14 4.53
C CYS A 222 -12.78 0.18 5.29
N GLY A 223 -11.65 0.37 5.98
CA GLY A 223 -11.34 1.62 6.65
C GLY A 223 -9.87 1.77 7.01
N PHE A 224 -9.55 2.95 7.52
CA PHE A 224 -8.21 3.35 7.95
C PHE A 224 -8.29 4.08 9.29
N GLY A 225 -7.15 4.27 9.91
CA GLY A 225 -7.05 5.09 11.10
C GLY A 225 -5.64 5.38 11.54
N LEU A 226 -5.55 6.10 12.65
CA LEU A 226 -4.32 6.46 13.32
C LEU A 226 -4.40 6.00 14.78
N ILE A 227 -3.41 5.20 15.20
CA ILE A 227 -3.31 4.79 16.60
C ILE A 227 -2.80 5.98 17.42
N ASP A 228 -3.62 6.45 18.36
CA ASP A 228 -3.26 7.52 19.29
C ASP A 228 -2.44 6.98 20.47
N ASP A 229 -2.86 5.83 21.02
CA ASP A 229 -2.24 5.23 22.20
C ASP A 229 -2.51 3.72 22.32
N PHE A 230 -1.70 3.03 23.12
CA PHE A 230 -1.85 1.62 23.46
C PHE A 230 -1.49 1.35 24.92
N ALA A 231 -2.46 0.85 25.70
CA ALA A 231 -2.24 0.49 27.08
C ALA A 231 -3.09 -0.72 27.47
N ASN A 232 -2.50 -1.66 28.23
CA ASN A 232 -3.20 -2.80 28.81
C ASN A 232 -4.01 -3.63 27.80
N GLY A 233 -3.51 -3.80 26.56
CA GLY A 233 -4.20 -4.55 25.51
C GLY A 233 -5.31 -3.78 24.81
N VAL A 234 -5.51 -2.50 25.13
CA VAL A 234 -6.51 -1.63 24.53
C VAL A 234 -5.83 -0.58 23.66
N LEU A 235 -6.25 -0.49 22.40
CA LEU A 235 -5.87 0.54 21.45
C LEU A 235 -6.84 1.72 21.51
N MET A 236 -6.30 2.93 21.55
CA MET A 236 -7.02 4.17 21.25
C MET A 236 -6.74 4.52 19.80
N VAL A 237 -7.78 4.61 18.97
CA VAL A 237 -7.62 4.83 17.52
C VAL A 237 -8.66 5.83 17.02
N LYS A 238 -8.22 6.79 16.20
CA LYS A 238 -9.11 7.53 15.30
C LYS A 238 -9.35 6.70 14.05
N VAL A 239 -10.60 6.37 13.76
CA VAL A 239 -10.97 5.43 12.70
C VAL A 239 -12.22 5.87 11.97
N ASN A 240 -12.35 5.49 10.70
CA ASN A 240 -13.48 5.85 9.84
C ASN A 240 -14.46 4.68 9.57
N VAL A 241 -14.32 3.57 10.30
CA VAL A 241 -15.13 2.36 10.15
C VAL A 241 -15.50 1.79 11.53
N LYS A 242 -16.65 1.12 11.62
CA LYS A 242 -17.18 0.58 12.89
C LYS A 242 -16.99 -0.92 13.05
N GLU A 243 -16.97 -1.65 11.94
CA GLU A 243 -16.95 -3.12 11.92
C GLU A 243 -15.72 -3.63 11.16
N PHE A 244 -14.99 -4.54 11.80
CA PHE A 244 -13.80 -5.20 11.28
C PHE A 244 -13.42 -6.33 12.26
N ASP A 245 -12.65 -7.31 11.80
CA ASP A 245 -12.07 -8.35 12.67
C ASP A 245 -10.54 -8.38 12.62
N THR A 246 -9.95 -7.58 11.71
CA THR A 246 -8.53 -7.56 11.42
C THR A 246 -7.99 -6.15 11.37
N ILE A 247 -6.86 -5.92 12.05
CA ILE A 247 -6.09 -4.68 12.01
C ILE A 247 -4.85 -4.88 11.14
N PHE A 248 -4.62 -4.01 10.17
CA PHE A 248 -3.45 -4.02 9.32
C PHE A 248 -2.49 -2.91 9.75
N LEU A 249 -1.33 -3.28 10.30
CA LEU A 249 -0.31 -2.34 10.76
C LEU A 249 0.63 -1.96 9.63
N SER A 250 0.84 -0.65 9.43
CA SER A 250 1.86 -0.16 8.50
C SER A 250 3.23 -0.08 9.16
N ASP A 251 4.29 0.04 8.36
CA ASP A 251 5.62 0.46 8.81
C ASP A 251 5.66 1.96 9.14
N THR A 252 4.67 2.74 8.68
CA THR A 252 4.67 4.20 8.74
C THR A 252 4.10 4.73 10.05
N LYS A 253 4.90 5.56 10.73
CA LYS A 253 4.43 6.47 11.76
C LYS A 253 4.27 7.86 11.17
N LEU A 254 3.25 8.57 11.63
CA LEU A 254 2.94 9.93 11.21
C LEU A 254 3.37 10.87 12.34
N ASP A 255 4.05 11.95 11.97
CA ASP A 255 4.19 13.07 12.88
C ASP A 255 2.80 13.71 13.00
N LEU A 256 2.39 14.06 14.22
CA LEU A 256 1.01 14.49 14.59
C LEU A 256 0.27 15.18 13.43
N ILE A 257 -0.83 14.57 12.98
CA ILE A 257 -1.76 15.11 11.98
C ILE A 257 -2.81 15.94 12.68
#